data_AF-A0A0C3H434-F1
#
_entry.id   AF-A0A0C3H434-F1
#
_cell.length_a   1.000
_cell.length_b   1.000
_cell.length_c   1.000
_cell.angle_alpha   90.00
_cell.angle_beta   90.00
_cell.angle_gamma   90.00
#
_symmetry.space_group_name_H-M   'P 1'
#
loop_
_entity.id
_entity.type
_entity.pdbx_description
1 polymer ?
#
loop_
_entity_poly.entity_id
_entity_poly.type
_entity_poly.pdbx_seq_one_letter_code
_entity_poly.pdbx_strand_id
1 'polypeptide(L)'
;MSTVPPLHPFHLTRDGQPSGPPSTEHPLTNPMEMLLCRYPLGNNVQNPNFMLIHSRLNPFDEYIDPLFAVLTAGSSEPLLPSNDLLRKTFWMKTYSENEGILEQLEAQNILRRTGQVKTQGYVTLVAVETVLSRGQWAEVCSGCGRREQLGDDEPRMQRCGKCKERHYCTKECQTEDWPNHKADCKRLQKA
;
A
#
# COMPACT_ATOMS: atom_id res chain seq x y z
N MET A 1 -0.09 21.41 16.98
CA MET A 1 0.68 20.70 15.94
C MET A 1 0.05 19.34 15.76
N SER A 2 -0.60 19.05 14.63
CA SER A 2 -1.16 17.71 14.41
C SER A 2 0.00 16.80 14.03
N THR A 3 0.47 16.00 14.99
CA THR A 3 1.51 14.99 14.73
C THR A 3 0.87 13.87 13.93
N VAL A 4 1.27 13.72 12.67
CA VAL A 4 0.88 12.56 11.86
C VAL A 4 1.41 11.30 12.58
N PRO A 5 0.60 10.24 12.76
CA PRO A 5 1.08 9.02 13.41
C PRO A 5 2.27 8.41 12.65
N PRO A 6 3.18 7.71 13.34
CA PRO A 6 4.27 7.01 12.66
C PRO A 6 3.72 5.92 11.74
N LEU A 7 4.50 5.54 10.72
CA LEU A 7 4.19 4.35 9.95
C LEU A 7 4.22 3.12 10.86
N HIS A 8 3.43 2.12 10.48
CA HIS A 8 3.28 0.89 11.22
C HIS A 8 3.97 -0.26 10.48
N PRO A 9 5.25 -0.53 10.77
CA PRO A 9 5.91 -1.71 10.24
C PRO A 9 5.34 -2.98 10.85
N PHE A 10 5.33 -4.05 10.06
CA PHE A 10 4.92 -5.39 10.49
C PHE A 10 5.77 -6.43 9.78
N HIS A 11 5.62 -7.70 10.16
CA HIS A 11 6.48 -8.76 9.67
C HIS A 11 5.71 -9.71 8.74
N LEU A 12 6.32 -10.16 7.66
CA LEU A 12 5.79 -11.25 6.85
C LEU A 12 6.79 -12.39 6.78
N THR A 13 6.27 -13.61 6.82
CA THR A 13 7.01 -14.83 6.57
C THR A 13 6.56 -15.46 5.26
N ARG A 14 7.51 -15.98 4.49
CA ARG A 14 7.24 -16.73 3.27
C ARG A 14 7.89 -18.11 3.34
N ASP A 15 7.12 -19.13 2.99
CA ASP A 15 7.63 -20.49 2.94
C ASP A 15 8.78 -20.60 1.93
N GLY A 16 9.81 -21.36 2.30
CA GLY A 16 11.03 -21.52 1.51
C GLY A 16 12.06 -20.41 1.69
N GLN A 17 11.73 -19.29 2.34
CA GLN A 17 12.72 -18.25 2.67
C GLN A 17 13.55 -18.69 3.91
N PRO A 18 14.89 -18.61 3.89
CA PRO A 18 15.72 -18.94 5.04
C PRO A 18 15.41 -18.02 6.22
N SER A 19 15.59 -18.52 7.44
CA SER A 19 15.49 -17.71 8.66
C SER A 19 16.89 -17.23 9.08
N GLY A 20 16.98 -16.02 9.65
CA GLY A 20 18.24 -15.48 10.15
C GLY A 20 18.55 -14.08 9.59
N PRO A 21 19.75 -13.55 9.85
CA PRO A 21 20.15 -12.26 9.32
C PRO A 21 20.38 -12.34 7.80
N PRO A 22 19.95 -11.33 7.02
CA PRO A 22 20.23 -11.27 5.59
C PRO A 22 21.73 -11.13 5.30
N SER A 23 22.14 -11.63 4.13
CA SER A 23 23.53 -11.61 3.64
C SER A 23 23.56 -11.50 2.12
N THR A 24 24.74 -11.36 1.50
CA THR A 24 24.86 -11.38 0.03
C THR A 24 24.41 -12.70 -0.60
N GLU A 25 24.54 -13.83 0.11
CA GLU A 25 24.07 -15.15 -0.36
C GLU A 25 22.56 -15.34 -0.17
N HIS A 26 22.03 -14.77 0.90
CA HIS A 26 20.62 -14.83 1.28
C HIS A 26 20.10 -13.42 1.60
N PRO A 27 19.85 -12.59 0.56
CA PRO A 27 19.53 -11.17 0.76
C PRO A 27 18.15 -10.96 1.37
N LEU A 28 17.24 -11.93 1.23
CA LEU A 28 15.94 -11.94 1.90
C LEU A 28 15.89 -13.10 2.90
N THR A 29 15.41 -12.81 4.10
CA THR A 29 15.24 -13.80 5.15
C THR A 29 13.92 -13.58 5.89
N ASN A 30 13.42 -14.64 6.52
CA ASN A 30 12.29 -14.55 7.42
C ASN A 30 12.74 -14.07 8.82
N PRO A 31 11.92 -13.24 9.49
CA PRO A 31 10.78 -12.51 8.94
C PRO A 31 11.22 -11.26 8.16
N MET A 32 10.48 -10.90 7.12
CA MET A 32 10.69 -9.66 6.36
C MET A 32 9.91 -8.52 7.02
N GLU A 33 10.55 -7.38 7.29
CA GLU A 33 9.87 -6.17 7.78
C GLU A 33 9.25 -5.41 6.61
N MET A 34 7.96 -5.11 6.74
CA MET A 34 7.07 -4.65 5.68
C MET A 34 6.31 -3.39 6.08
N LEU A 35 5.87 -2.65 5.07
CA LEU A 35 4.91 -1.57 5.19
C LEU A 35 3.73 -1.83 4.26
N LEU A 36 2.53 -1.50 4.74
CA LEU A 36 1.38 -1.31 3.87
C LEU A 36 1.61 0.02 3.14
N CYS A 37 1.48 0.02 1.82
CA CYS A 37 1.74 1.20 1.00
C CYS A 37 0.56 1.45 0.06
N ARG A 38 0.16 2.72 -0.07
CA ARG A 38 -0.91 3.14 -0.97
C ARG A 38 -0.31 3.82 -2.20
N TYR A 39 -0.59 3.26 -3.37
CA TYR A 39 -0.13 3.78 -4.65
C TYR A 39 -1.21 4.67 -5.29
N PRO A 40 -0.84 5.85 -5.83
CA PRO A 40 -1.78 6.86 -6.30
C PRO A 40 -2.45 6.53 -7.64
N LEU A 41 -2.12 5.40 -8.28
CA LEU A 41 -2.57 5.06 -9.63
C LEU A 41 -3.00 3.61 -9.71
N GLY A 42 -4.30 3.41 -9.89
CA GLY A 42 -4.85 2.19 -10.47
C GLY A 42 -5.93 2.63 -11.44
N ASN A 43 -6.00 1.99 -12.62
CA ASN A 43 -7.04 2.23 -13.61
C ASN A 43 -8.48 1.99 -13.07
N ASN A 44 -8.61 1.47 -11.84
CA ASN A 44 -9.86 1.32 -11.12
C ASN A 44 -9.97 2.36 -10.02
N VAL A 45 -10.59 3.49 -10.35
CA VAL A 45 -10.75 4.62 -9.42
C VAL A 45 -11.74 4.33 -8.27
N GLN A 46 -12.31 3.14 -8.25
CA GLN A 46 -13.21 2.68 -7.19
C GLN A 46 -12.46 2.05 -6.00
N ASN A 47 -11.22 1.56 -6.17
CA ASN A 47 -10.46 0.90 -5.11
C ASN A 47 -9.14 1.66 -4.82
N PRO A 48 -8.80 1.94 -3.55
CA PRO A 48 -7.47 2.38 -3.20
C PRO A 48 -6.46 1.28 -3.50
N ASN A 49 -5.37 1.61 -4.20
CA ASN A 49 -4.37 0.62 -4.62
C ASN A 49 -3.34 0.37 -3.51
N PHE A 50 -3.63 -0.58 -2.64
CA PHE A 50 -2.72 -1.06 -1.61
C PHE A 50 -1.77 -2.16 -2.11
N MET A 51 -0.52 -2.04 -1.69
CA MET A 51 0.58 -2.96 -1.94
C MET A 51 1.41 -3.13 -0.66
N LEU A 52 2.27 -4.14 -0.66
CA LEU A 52 3.25 -4.41 0.37
C LEU A 52 4.63 -4.04 -0.15
N ILE A 53 5.35 -3.25 0.63
CA ILE A 53 6.74 -2.91 0.34
C ILE A 53 7.62 -3.31 1.53
N HIS A 54 8.88 -3.65 1.27
CA HIS A 54 9.88 -3.73 2.33
C HIS A 54 9.98 -2.38 3.02
N SER A 55 10.16 -2.37 4.35
CA SER A 55 10.32 -1.12 5.11
C SER A 55 11.66 -0.42 4.84
N ARG A 56 12.60 -1.10 4.18
CA ARG A 56 13.94 -0.61 3.88
C ARG A 56 14.40 -1.16 2.54
N LEU A 57 15.34 -0.46 1.90
CA LEU A 57 16.04 -0.99 0.74
C LEU A 57 16.88 -2.21 1.15
N ASN A 58 17.03 -3.17 0.25
CA ASN A 58 17.87 -4.33 0.52
C ASN A 58 19.35 -3.91 0.39
N PRO A 59 20.17 -3.98 1.44
CA PRO A 59 21.56 -3.56 1.38
C PRO A 59 22.49 -4.64 0.80
N PHE A 60 21.99 -5.84 0.54
CA PHE A 60 22.76 -6.99 0.05
C PHE A 60 22.54 -7.27 -1.44
N ASP A 61 21.44 -6.77 -2.01
CA ASP A 61 21.12 -6.90 -3.43
C ASP A 61 20.26 -5.72 -3.92
N GLU A 62 20.85 -4.86 -4.75
CA GLU A 62 20.19 -3.66 -5.30
C GLU A 62 19.09 -3.96 -6.32
N TYR A 63 19.07 -5.18 -6.89
CA TYR A 63 18.10 -5.58 -7.91
C TYR A 63 16.77 -6.02 -7.30
N ILE A 64 16.71 -6.18 -5.98
CA ILE A 64 15.48 -6.54 -5.28
C ILE A 64 14.56 -5.31 -5.23
N ASP A 65 13.44 -5.39 -5.97
CA ASP A 65 12.41 -4.36 -5.90
C ASP A 65 11.83 -4.33 -4.48
N PRO A 66 11.78 -3.14 -3.84
CA PRO A 66 11.10 -3.00 -2.57
C PRO A 66 9.62 -3.36 -2.60
N LEU A 67 8.98 -3.45 -3.77
CA LEU A 67 7.60 -3.93 -3.94
C LEU A 67 7.58 -5.45 -3.80
N PHE A 68 7.00 -5.92 -2.70
CA PHE A 68 6.87 -7.34 -2.44
C PHE A 68 5.59 -7.93 -3.05
N ALA A 69 4.45 -7.26 -2.88
CA ALA A 69 3.16 -7.78 -3.33
C ALA A 69 2.16 -6.68 -3.65
N VAL A 70 1.37 -6.86 -4.72
CA VAL A 70 0.21 -6.01 -5.01
C VAL A 70 -1.04 -6.67 -4.41
N LEU A 71 -1.66 -6.02 -3.43
CA LEU A 71 -2.81 -6.59 -2.74
C LEU A 71 -4.11 -6.30 -3.47
N THR A 72 -4.25 -5.10 -4.02
CA THR A 72 -5.54 -4.64 -4.57
C THR A 72 -5.88 -5.34 -5.88
N ALA A 73 -7.09 -5.86 -5.94
CA ALA A 73 -7.72 -6.37 -7.14
C ALA A 73 -8.46 -5.25 -7.88
N GLY A 74 -8.28 -5.21 -9.19
CA GLY A 74 -9.16 -4.43 -10.06
C GLY A 74 -10.51 -5.12 -10.17
N SER A 75 -11.58 -4.44 -9.74
CA SER A 75 -12.95 -4.95 -9.80
C SER A 75 -13.93 -3.80 -9.96
N SER A 76 -14.99 -4.01 -10.74
CA SER A 76 -16.15 -3.12 -10.86
C SER A 76 -17.27 -3.46 -9.86
N GLU A 77 -17.05 -4.46 -9.01
CA GLU A 77 -18.05 -4.94 -8.06
C GLU A 77 -18.27 -3.94 -6.93
N PRO A 78 -19.52 -3.65 -6.56
CA PRO A 78 -19.83 -2.76 -5.46
C PRO A 78 -19.14 -3.20 -4.17
N LEU A 79 -18.48 -2.25 -3.53
CA LEU A 79 -17.78 -2.45 -2.27
C LEU A 79 -18.41 -1.54 -1.23
N LEU A 80 -18.73 -2.08 -0.06
CA LEU A 80 -19.23 -1.26 1.03
C LEU A 80 -18.08 -0.41 1.60
N PRO A 81 -18.27 0.89 1.83
CA PRO A 81 -17.29 1.71 2.51
C PRO A 81 -17.18 1.30 3.98
N SER A 82 -16.02 1.54 4.58
CA SER A 82 -15.85 1.45 6.03
C SER A 82 -16.74 2.49 6.74
N ASN A 83 -17.30 2.11 7.89
CA ASN A 83 -18.00 3.04 8.79
C ASN A 83 -17.03 4.07 9.43
N ASP A 84 -15.73 3.78 9.44
CA ASP A 84 -14.66 4.70 9.83
C ASP A 84 -14.02 5.32 8.58
N LEU A 85 -14.17 6.65 8.45
CA LEU A 85 -13.67 7.44 7.31
C LEU A 85 -12.14 7.47 7.19
N LEU A 86 -11.41 7.08 8.26
CA LEU A 86 -9.95 6.99 8.25
C LEU A 86 -9.44 5.64 7.73
N ARG A 87 -10.33 4.65 7.58
CA ARG A 87 -10.02 3.34 7.03
C ARG A 87 -10.46 3.25 5.57
N LYS A 88 -9.90 2.28 4.88
CA LYS A 88 -10.14 2.06 3.45
C LYS A 88 -10.54 0.62 3.22
N THR A 89 -11.68 0.43 2.55
CA THR A 89 -12.08 -0.88 2.02
C THR A 89 -11.51 -1.06 0.61
N PHE A 90 -11.12 -2.27 0.26
CA PHE A 90 -10.77 -2.65 -1.11
C PHE A 90 -10.96 -4.15 -1.34
N TRP A 91 -11.11 -4.55 -2.61
CA TRP A 91 -11.03 -5.95 -3.00
C TRP A 91 -9.57 -6.40 -3.01
N MET A 92 -9.23 -7.44 -2.26
CA MET A 92 -7.88 -8.01 -2.19
C MET A 92 -7.77 -9.29 -3.03
N LYS A 93 -6.63 -9.46 -3.69
CA LYS A 93 -6.19 -10.72 -4.27
C LYS A 93 -5.56 -11.59 -3.18
N THR A 94 -6.14 -12.75 -2.90
CA THR A 94 -5.67 -13.69 -1.86
C THR A 94 -5.21 -15.03 -2.45
N TYR A 95 -4.69 -15.00 -3.66
CA TYR A 95 -4.33 -16.18 -4.46
C TYR A 95 -2.95 -15.97 -5.09
N SER A 96 -2.39 -17.02 -5.70
CA SER A 96 -1.07 -17.01 -6.33
C SER A 96 0.01 -16.51 -5.36
N GLU A 97 0.75 -15.45 -5.71
CA GLU A 97 1.80 -14.87 -4.89
C GLU A 97 1.31 -14.31 -3.54
N ASN A 98 0.00 -14.09 -3.38
CA ASN A 98 -0.61 -13.55 -2.16
C ASN A 98 -1.25 -14.62 -1.27
N GLU A 99 -1.09 -15.90 -1.58
CA GLU A 99 -1.61 -16.99 -0.75
C GLU A 99 -1.02 -16.92 0.67
N GLY A 100 -1.88 -17.02 1.70
CA GLY A 100 -1.50 -16.93 3.11
C GLY A 100 -1.16 -15.53 3.64
N ILE A 101 -1.08 -14.50 2.77
CA ILE A 101 -0.73 -13.14 3.20
C ILE A 101 -1.85 -12.52 4.04
N LEU A 102 -3.12 -12.69 3.64
CA LEU A 102 -4.24 -12.05 4.35
C LEU A 102 -4.32 -12.52 5.81
N GLU A 103 -4.08 -13.81 6.07
CA GLU A 103 -4.05 -14.40 7.40
C GLU A 103 -2.97 -13.75 8.27
N GLN A 104 -1.76 -13.53 7.73
CA GLN A 104 -0.67 -12.85 8.44
C GLN A 104 -0.98 -11.38 8.70
N LEU A 105 -1.66 -10.70 7.77
CA LEU A 105 -2.08 -9.31 7.92
C LEU A 105 -3.18 -9.15 8.98
N GLU A 106 -4.13 -10.11 9.05
CA GLU A 106 -5.16 -10.13 10.11
C GLU A 106 -4.54 -10.41 11.48
N ALA A 107 -3.63 -11.38 11.57
CA ALA A 107 -2.93 -11.73 12.82
C ALA A 107 -2.16 -10.54 13.43
N GLN A 108 -1.73 -9.60 12.59
CA GLN A 108 -1.01 -8.39 12.99
C GLN A 108 -1.86 -7.12 12.99
N ASN A 109 -3.19 -7.23 12.86
CA ASN A 109 -4.10 -6.09 12.85
C ASN A 109 -3.76 -5.03 11.77
N ILE A 110 -3.35 -5.48 10.58
CA ILE A 110 -3.09 -4.61 9.43
C ILE A 110 -4.36 -4.46 8.59
N LEU A 111 -4.98 -5.59 8.25
CA LEU A 111 -6.23 -5.69 7.50
C LEU A 111 -7.25 -6.53 8.29
N ARG A 112 -8.52 -6.43 7.92
CA ARG A 112 -9.57 -7.36 8.36
C ARG A 112 -10.57 -7.63 7.24
N ARG A 113 -11.10 -8.85 7.18
CA ARG A 113 -12.20 -9.21 6.28
C ARG A 113 -13.48 -8.45 6.63
N THR A 114 -14.16 -7.96 5.61
CA THR A 114 -15.48 -7.32 5.75
C THR A 114 -16.63 -8.34 5.72
N GLY A 115 -16.36 -9.57 5.29
CA GLY A 115 -17.36 -10.60 5.01
C GLY A 115 -17.87 -10.61 3.56
N GLN A 116 -17.62 -9.56 2.76
CA GLN A 116 -17.97 -9.62 1.33
C GLN A 116 -16.93 -10.45 0.56
N VAL A 117 -17.42 -11.37 -0.26
CA VAL A 117 -16.62 -12.18 -1.17
C VAL A 117 -17.24 -12.13 -2.56
N LYS A 118 -16.41 -12.17 -3.60
CA LYS A 118 -16.87 -12.27 -4.97
C LYS A 118 -16.03 -13.25 -5.76
N THR A 119 -16.69 -14.23 -6.36
CA THR A 119 -16.07 -15.11 -7.34
C THR A 119 -16.17 -14.50 -8.74
N GLN A 120 -15.03 -14.35 -9.42
CA GLN A 120 -14.90 -13.91 -10.81
C GLN A 120 -14.11 -14.95 -11.59
N GLY A 121 -14.82 -15.86 -12.26
CA GLY A 121 -14.21 -17.02 -12.91
C GLY A 121 -13.58 -17.96 -11.88
N TYR A 122 -12.27 -18.21 -12.02
CA TYR A 122 -11.49 -19.07 -11.10
C TYR A 122 -10.92 -18.35 -9.89
N VAL A 123 -11.16 -17.04 -9.77
CA VAL A 123 -10.60 -16.21 -8.70
C VAL A 123 -11.69 -15.83 -7.72
N THR A 124 -11.36 -15.90 -6.42
CA THR A 124 -12.19 -15.31 -5.37
C THR A 124 -11.52 -14.05 -4.86
N LEU A 125 -12.23 -12.93 -4.97
CA LEU A 125 -11.87 -11.65 -4.37
C LEU A 125 -12.47 -11.58 -2.98
N VAL A 126 -11.66 -11.12 -2.02
CA VAL A 126 -12.10 -10.92 -0.64
C VAL A 126 -12.07 -9.42 -0.37
N ALA A 127 -13.21 -8.87 0.05
CA ALA A 127 -13.26 -7.48 0.47
C ALA A 127 -12.66 -7.37 1.87
N VAL A 128 -11.64 -6.54 1.98
CA VAL A 128 -10.93 -6.25 3.22
C VAL A 128 -11.01 -4.77 3.53
N GLU A 129 -10.78 -4.41 4.78
CA GLU A 129 -10.56 -3.04 5.18
C GLU A 129 -9.27 -2.88 5.97
N THR A 130 -8.66 -1.71 5.86
CA THR A 130 -7.50 -1.36 6.68
C THR A 130 -7.92 -1.24 8.14
N VAL A 131 -7.22 -1.92 9.03
CA VAL A 131 -7.33 -1.65 10.47
C VAL A 131 -6.48 -0.43 10.84
N LEU A 132 -5.37 -0.25 10.14
CA LEU A 132 -4.56 0.97 10.16
C LEU A 132 -5.42 2.18 9.76
N SER A 133 -5.11 3.33 10.36
CA SER A 133 -5.69 4.63 10.01
C SER A 133 -4.73 5.41 9.10
N ARG A 134 -5.28 6.44 8.42
CA ARG A 134 -4.47 7.32 7.55
C ARG A 134 -3.24 7.87 8.27
N GLY A 135 -2.09 7.69 7.63
CA GLY A 135 -0.78 8.10 8.17
C GLY A 135 0.01 6.96 8.78
N GLN A 136 -0.59 5.80 9.05
CA GLN A 136 0.11 4.61 9.53
C GLN A 136 0.60 3.69 8.40
N TRP A 137 0.20 3.95 7.15
CA TRP A 137 0.73 3.31 5.96
C TRP A 137 1.57 4.29 5.14
N ALA A 138 2.49 3.76 4.33
CA ALA A 138 3.32 4.52 3.41
C ALA A 138 2.48 5.04 2.22
N GLU A 139 2.91 6.15 1.65
CA GLU A 139 2.32 6.74 0.44
C GLU A 139 3.37 6.77 -0.69
N VAL A 140 2.92 6.87 -1.94
CA VAL A 140 3.82 6.99 -3.09
C VAL A 140 3.65 8.34 -3.78
N CYS A 141 4.79 8.97 -4.07
CA CYS A 141 4.85 10.22 -4.78
C CYS A 141 4.27 10.05 -6.18
N SER A 142 3.26 10.86 -6.49
CA SER A 142 2.58 10.81 -7.78
C SER A 142 3.41 11.41 -8.92
N GLY A 143 4.40 12.26 -8.60
CA GLY A 143 5.27 12.88 -9.61
C GLY A 143 6.49 12.03 -9.98
N CYS A 144 7.19 11.47 -8.98
CA CYS A 144 8.45 10.76 -9.21
C CYS A 144 8.42 9.26 -8.83
N GLY A 145 7.30 8.75 -8.33
CA GLY A 145 7.17 7.34 -7.95
C GLY A 145 7.93 6.92 -6.68
N ARG A 146 8.67 7.84 -6.04
CA ARG A 146 9.32 7.57 -4.74
C ARG A 146 8.28 7.11 -3.73
N ARG A 147 8.58 6.06 -2.97
CA ARG A 147 7.72 5.50 -1.92
C ARG A 147 8.19 6.03 -0.57
N GLU A 148 7.26 6.42 0.28
CA GLU A 148 7.54 6.94 1.61
C GLU A 148 8.22 5.86 2.46
N GLN A 149 9.26 6.24 3.19
CA GLN A 149 10.04 5.37 4.07
C GLN A 149 10.68 4.16 3.38
N LEU A 150 11.22 4.37 2.16
CA LEU A 150 12.29 3.55 1.61
C LEU A 150 13.61 4.35 1.65
N GLY A 151 14.52 4.00 2.56
CA GLY A 151 15.76 4.77 2.82
C GLY A 151 15.57 5.87 3.88
N ASP A 152 16.68 6.51 4.30
CA ASP A 152 16.85 7.41 5.47
C ASP A 152 15.66 8.34 5.82
N ASP A 153 15.60 8.79 7.08
CA ASP A 153 14.54 9.57 7.78
C ASP A 153 14.02 10.84 7.07
N GLU A 154 13.51 10.70 5.85
CA GLU A 154 12.97 11.75 5.00
C GLU A 154 11.56 12.14 5.48
N PRO A 155 11.16 13.42 5.28
CA PRO A 155 9.88 13.90 5.76
C PRO A 155 8.70 13.22 5.04
N ARG A 156 7.60 13.09 5.78
CA ARG A 156 6.32 12.58 5.27
C ARG A 156 5.86 13.34 4.04
N MET A 157 5.29 12.63 3.07
CA MET A 157 4.84 13.23 1.82
C MET A 157 3.73 14.26 2.03
N GLN A 158 3.78 15.34 1.26
CA GLN A 158 2.75 16.37 1.21
C GLN A 158 1.57 15.90 0.38
N ARG A 159 0.37 16.40 0.71
CA ARG A 159 -0.86 16.08 0.00
C ARG A 159 -1.28 17.21 -0.91
N CYS A 160 -1.92 16.88 -2.02
CA CYS A 160 -2.65 17.87 -2.81
C CYS A 160 -3.67 18.59 -1.91
N GLY A 161 -3.53 19.90 -1.72
CA GLY A 161 -4.42 20.68 -0.85
C GLY A 161 -5.88 20.71 -1.29
N LYS A 162 -6.17 20.37 -2.55
CA LYS A 162 -7.52 20.31 -3.11
C LYS A 162 -8.16 18.94 -2.93
N CYS A 163 -7.68 17.94 -3.66
CA CYS A 163 -8.30 16.62 -3.67
C CYS A 163 -7.87 15.73 -2.51
N LYS A 164 -6.76 16.04 -1.83
CA LYS A 164 -6.27 15.30 -0.66
C LYS A 164 -5.90 13.83 -0.94
N GLU A 165 -5.97 13.36 -2.18
CA GLU A 165 -5.71 11.97 -2.58
C GLU A 165 -4.31 11.73 -3.15
N ARG A 166 -3.74 12.67 -3.89
CA ARG A 166 -2.36 12.59 -4.41
C ARG A 166 -1.35 13.03 -3.36
N HIS A 167 -0.23 12.31 -3.31
CA HIS A 167 0.89 12.56 -2.41
C HIS A 167 2.15 12.91 -3.21
N TYR A 168 2.99 13.77 -2.66
CA TYR A 168 4.19 14.29 -3.31
C TYR A 168 5.31 14.44 -2.30
N CYS A 169 6.53 14.09 -2.68
CA CYS A 169 7.72 14.38 -1.87
C CYS A 169 7.90 15.89 -1.69
N THR A 170 7.70 16.65 -2.77
CA THR A 170 7.95 18.09 -2.80
C THR A 170 6.89 18.85 -3.63
N LYS A 171 6.90 20.18 -3.52
CA LYS A 171 6.03 21.05 -4.31
C LYS A 171 6.36 21.00 -5.80
N GLU A 172 7.62 20.73 -6.13
CA GLU A 172 8.11 20.57 -7.50
C GLU A 172 7.46 19.32 -8.13
N CYS A 173 7.51 18.17 -7.44
CA CYS A 173 6.81 16.96 -7.87
C CYS A 173 5.30 17.19 -8.08
N GLN A 174 4.67 18.00 -7.24
CA GLN A 174 3.25 18.36 -7.41
C GLN A 174 3.01 19.23 -8.64
N THR A 175 3.90 20.19 -8.91
CA THR A 175 3.78 21.13 -10.02
C THR A 175 4.01 20.43 -11.36
N GLU A 176 5.00 19.54 -11.42
CA GLU A 176 5.30 18.72 -12.59
C GLU A 176 4.20 17.71 -12.92
N ASP A 177 3.58 17.09 -11.90
CA ASP A 177 2.45 16.16 -12.09
C ASP A 177 1.14 16.90 -12.43
N TRP A 178 1.05 18.23 -12.24
CA TRP A 178 -0.21 18.97 -12.39
C TRP A 178 -0.92 18.77 -13.73
N PRO A 179 -0.25 18.75 -14.91
CA PRO A 179 -0.91 18.47 -16.18
C PRO A 179 -1.66 17.13 -16.20
N ASN A 180 -1.10 16.09 -15.58
CA ASN A 180 -1.71 14.77 -15.47
C ASN A 180 -2.76 14.72 -14.35
N HIS A 181 -2.47 15.35 -13.22
CA HIS A 181 -3.35 15.35 -12.05
C HIS A 181 -4.61 16.20 -12.24
N LYS A 182 -4.56 17.32 -12.96
CA LYS A 182 -5.61 18.36 -12.98
C LYS A 182 -7.01 17.82 -13.28
N ALA A 183 -7.14 16.89 -14.22
CA ALA A 183 -8.42 16.28 -14.58
C ALA A 183 -8.98 15.45 -13.42
N ASP A 184 -8.18 14.55 -12.87
CA ASP A 184 -8.55 13.69 -11.74
C ASP A 184 -8.75 14.46 -10.43
N CYS A 185 -7.99 15.55 -10.23
CA CYS A 185 -8.09 16.40 -9.05
C CYS A 185 -9.52 16.90 -8.81
N LYS A 186 -10.22 17.28 -9.88
CA LYS A 186 -11.60 17.76 -9.80
C LYS A 186 -12.59 16.63 -9.48
N ARG A 187 -12.33 15.43 -10.00
CA ARG A 187 -13.16 14.24 -9.80
C ARG A 187 -13.05 13.74 -8.36
N LEU A 188 -11.83 13.71 -7.82
CA LEU A 188 -11.53 13.24 -6.47
C LEU A 188 -11.98 14.22 -5.36
N GLN A 189 -12.16 15.51 -5.66
CA GLN A 189 -12.70 16.48 -4.68
C GLN A 189 -14.18 16.25 -4.31
N LYS A 190 -14.92 15.49 -5.13
CA LYS A 190 -16.37 15.30 -5.01
C LYS A 190 -16.75 13.94 -4.42
N ALA A 191 -15.78 13.12 -4.05
CA ALA A 191 -15.96 11.83 -3.38
C ALA A 191 -15.72 11.98 -1.89
#